data_AF-E2SDS7-F1
#
_entry.id   AF-E2SDS7-F1
#
_cell.length_a   1.000
_cell.length_b   1.000
_cell.length_c   1.000
_cell.angle_alpha   90.00
_cell.angle_beta   90.00
_cell.angle_gamma   90.00
#
_symmetry.space_group_name_H-M   'P 1'
#
loop_
_entity.id
_entity.type
_entity.pdbx_description
1 polymer ?
#
loop_
_entity_poly.entity_id
_entity_poly.type
_entity_poly.pdbx_seq_one_letter_code
_entity_poly.pdbx_strand_id
1 'polypeptide(L)'
;MHIRSLALTLAAALALTGCVGAGGPADRSYTGIPPQLQLEALDMTDDRGPIVTWLERDRRFAVTVWGSRTCPFQAVELTDQDDQVTIELEAETGEACLADLAPSTSEFTRDDSSSGPLTVKLVGLPTGEIDLELE
;
A
#
# COMPACT_ATOMS: atom_id res chain seq x y z
N MET A 1 62.04 -18.39 -25.49
CA MET A 1 61.60 -17.04 -25.06
C MET A 1 60.19 -17.20 -24.51
N HIS A 2 60.04 -17.09 -23.19
CA HIS A 2 58.79 -17.33 -22.47
C HIS A 2 57.89 -16.09 -22.54
N ILE A 3 56.60 -16.25 -22.85
CA ILE A 3 55.57 -15.25 -22.52
C ILE A 3 54.47 -15.95 -21.72
N ARG A 4 54.26 -15.40 -20.53
CA ARG A 4 53.38 -15.84 -19.46
C ARG A 4 51.95 -15.34 -19.69
N SER A 5 51.00 -16.17 -19.25
CA SER A 5 49.76 -15.85 -18.52
C SER A 5 48.96 -14.60 -18.89
N LEU A 6 47.66 -14.79 -19.18
CA LEU A 6 46.59 -14.13 -18.41
C LEU A 6 45.24 -14.80 -18.71
N ALA A 7 44.81 -15.68 -17.81
CA ALA A 7 43.44 -16.16 -17.74
C ALA A 7 42.56 -15.01 -17.23
N LEU A 8 41.66 -14.50 -18.07
CA LEU A 8 40.68 -13.50 -17.68
C LEU A 8 39.35 -14.24 -17.37
N THR A 9 39.20 -14.73 -16.15
CA THR A 9 37.91 -15.17 -15.61
C THR A 9 37.06 -13.94 -15.29
N LEU A 10 36.14 -13.58 -16.19
CA LEU A 10 35.14 -12.53 -15.96
C LEU A 10 33.96 -13.14 -15.19
N ALA A 11 34.02 -13.12 -13.86
CA ALA A 11 32.90 -13.46 -13.00
C ALA A 11 31.94 -12.26 -12.95
N ALA A 12 30.91 -12.27 -13.80
CA ALA A 12 29.81 -11.32 -13.73
C ALA A 12 28.89 -11.71 -12.55
N ALA A 13 29.18 -11.18 -11.36
CA ALA A 13 28.24 -11.21 -10.25
C ALA A 13 27.16 -10.14 -10.52
N LEU A 14 26.05 -10.56 -11.15
CA LEU A 14 24.84 -9.74 -11.17
C LEU A 14 24.28 -9.70 -9.74
N ALA A 15 24.55 -8.60 -9.03
CA ALA A 15 23.82 -8.25 -7.83
C ALA A 15 22.38 -7.92 -8.23
N LEU A 16 21.47 -8.90 -8.08
CA LEU A 16 20.04 -8.65 -8.06
C LEU A 16 19.73 -7.86 -6.79
N THR A 17 19.80 -6.53 -6.86
CA THR A 17 19.19 -5.65 -5.87
C THR A 17 17.68 -5.76 -6.02
N GLY A 18 17.08 -6.75 -5.37
CA GLY A 18 15.65 -6.74 -5.12
C GLY A 18 15.36 -5.57 -4.18
N CYS A 19 14.59 -4.58 -4.64
CA CYS A 19 13.93 -3.65 -3.73
C CYS A 19 12.99 -4.48 -2.87
N VAL A 20 13.45 -4.88 -1.68
CA VAL A 20 12.53 -5.27 -0.61
C VAL A 20 11.79 -3.98 -0.25
N GLY A 21 10.51 -3.90 -0.64
CA GLY A 21 9.66 -2.82 -0.17
C GLY A 21 9.71 -2.82 1.35
N ALA A 22 9.82 -1.63 1.95
CA ALA A 22 9.76 -1.47 3.39
C ALA A 22 8.60 -2.32 3.94
N GLY A 23 8.92 -3.27 4.81
CA GLY A 23 7.95 -4.21 5.37
C GLY A 23 7.02 -3.48 6.32
N GLY A 24 5.97 -2.87 5.77
CA GLY A 24 4.85 -2.33 6.52
C GLY A 24 3.88 -3.44 6.95
N PRO A 25 2.84 -3.11 7.73
CA PRO A 25 1.84 -4.06 8.22
C PRO A 25 0.87 -4.57 7.14
N ALA A 26 0.94 -4.05 5.92
CA ALA A 26 0.11 -4.52 4.83
C ALA A 26 0.58 -5.89 4.32
N ASP A 27 -0.35 -6.83 4.13
CA ASP A 27 -0.06 -8.11 3.49
C ASP A 27 0.45 -7.91 2.05
N ARG A 28 -0.10 -6.88 1.40
CA ARG A 28 0.19 -6.53 0.02
C ARG A 28 -0.10 -5.06 -0.24
N SER A 29 0.79 -4.38 -0.95
CA SER A 29 0.54 -3.04 -1.50
C SER A 29 0.80 -3.00 -3.00
N TYR A 30 -0.01 -2.23 -3.73
CA TYR A 30 0.11 -2.06 -5.18
C TYR A 30 -0.50 -0.75 -5.66
N THR A 31 -0.02 -0.26 -6.80
CA THR A 31 -0.64 0.87 -7.50
C THR A 31 -1.96 0.47 -8.12
N GLY A 32 -2.98 1.32 -8.01
CA GLY A 32 -4.31 1.07 -8.54
C GLY A 32 -5.35 0.88 -7.43
N ILE A 33 -6.53 0.43 -7.87
CA ILE A 33 -7.71 0.12 -7.07
C ILE A 33 -7.90 -1.41 -7.09
N PRO A 34 -8.50 -2.04 -6.06
CA PRO A 34 -8.81 -3.46 -6.08
C PRO A 34 -9.54 -3.90 -7.35
N PRO A 35 -9.17 -5.05 -7.96
CA PRO A 35 -9.81 -5.56 -9.15
C PRO A 35 -11.33 -5.70 -9.03
N GLN A 36 -11.82 -6.07 -7.84
CA GLN A 36 -13.24 -6.22 -7.56
C GLN A 36 -14.01 -4.89 -7.65
N LEU A 37 -13.36 -3.76 -7.39
CA LEU A 37 -13.97 -2.43 -7.41
C LEU A 37 -13.79 -1.71 -8.75
N GLN A 38 -13.16 -2.28 -9.77
CA GLN A 38 -12.82 -1.54 -11.00
C GLN A 38 -14.03 -0.93 -11.73
N LEU A 39 -15.23 -1.50 -11.61
CA LEU A 39 -16.44 -0.93 -12.20
C LEU A 39 -17.10 0.13 -11.30
N GLU A 40 -17.13 -0.11 -9.99
CA GLU A 40 -17.77 0.74 -8.99
C GLU A 40 -16.93 1.98 -8.67
N ALA A 41 -15.60 1.83 -8.74
CA ALA A 41 -14.66 2.90 -8.49
C ALA A 41 -14.67 3.98 -9.58
N LEU A 42 -15.15 3.69 -10.78
CA LEU A 42 -15.29 4.70 -11.84
C LEU A 42 -16.24 5.83 -11.42
N ASP A 43 -17.32 5.50 -10.69
CA ASP A 43 -18.24 6.50 -10.11
C ASP A 43 -17.67 7.15 -8.84
N MET A 44 -16.85 6.42 -8.07
CA MET A 44 -16.21 6.96 -6.86
C MET A 44 -14.99 7.86 -7.13
N THR A 45 -14.47 7.90 -8.37
CA THR A 45 -13.29 8.71 -8.70
C THR A 45 -13.52 10.22 -8.72
N ASP A 46 -14.79 10.68 -8.73
CA ASP A 46 -15.13 12.10 -8.63
C ASP A 46 -14.91 12.65 -7.21
N ASP A 47 -15.10 11.81 -6.17
CA ASP A 47 -14.80 12.13 -4.78
C ASP A 47 -13.49 11.43 -4.36
N ARG A 48 -12.35 12.10 -4.56
CA ARG A 48 -10.97 11.60 -4.34
C ARG A 48 -10.59 11.29 -2.88
N GLY A 49 -11.56 10.94 -2.05
CA GLY A 49 -11.36 10.47 -0.67
C GLY A 49 -10.90 9.02 -0.62
N PRO A 50 -10.33 8.57 0.51
CA PRO A 50 -9.95 7.18 0.71
C PRO A 50 -11.14 6.22 0.56
N ILE A 51 -10.88 5.03 0.04
CA ILE A 51 -11.86 3.95 -0.08
C ILE A 51 -11.42 2.78 0.78
N VAL A 52 -12.37 2.19 1.50
CA VAL A 52 -12.17 0.93 2.22
C VAL A 52 -13.19 -0.07 1.72
N THR A 53 -12.77 -1.32 1.49
CA THR A 53 -13.66 -2.38 1.00
C THR A 53 -13.29 -3.75 1.56
N TRP A 54 -14.28 -4.62 1.73
CA TRP A 54 -14.03 -6.03 2.01
C TRP A 54 -13.53 -6.76 0.76
N LEU A 55 -12.39 -7.44 0.90
CA LEU A 55 -11.91 -8.46 -0.04
C LEU A 55 -12.46 -9.84 0.32
N GLU A 56 -12.61 -10.07 1.62
CA GLU A 56 -13.26 -11.22 2.22
C GLU A 56 -13.95 -10.76 3.50
N ARG A 57 -15.28 -10.90 3.58
CA ARG A 57 -16.10 -10.32 4.65
C ARG A 57 -15.57 -10.73 6.03
N ASP A 58 -15.42 -9.74 6.92
CA ASP A 58 -14.93 -9.86 8.30
C ASP A 58 -13.46 -10.32 8.45
N ARG A 59 -12.73 -10.58 7.35
CA ARG A 59 -11.38 -11.15 7.42
C ARG A 59 -10.32 -10.35 6.69
N ARG A 60 -10.63 -9.87 5.49
CA ARG A 60 -9.66 -9.16 4.66
C ARG A 60 -10.28 -7.95 4.03
N PHE A 61 -9.60 -6.82 4.12
CA PHE A 61 -10.06 -5.57 3.53
C PHE A 61 -8.93 -4.88 2.79
N ALA A 62 -9.28 -3.98 1.88
CA ALA A 62 -8.36 -3.14 1.15
C ALA A 62 -8.63 -1.67 1.48
N VAL A 63 -7.56 -0.92 1.65
CA VAL A 63 -7.58 0.55 1.76
C VAL A 63 -6.93 1.13 0.51
N THR A 64 -7.67 1.95 -0.23
CA THR A 64 -7.19 2.71 -1.38
C THR A 64 -7.09 4.18 -1.00
N VAL A 65 -5.94 4.79 -1.24
CA VAL A 65 -5.71 6.22 -1.02
C VAL A 65 -5.09 6.86 -2.25
N TRP A 66 -5.27 8.18 -2.40
CA TRP A 66 -4.76 8.95 -3.53
C TRP A 66 -3.55 9.76 -3.09
N GLY A 67 -2.43 9.49 -3.75
CA GLY A 67 -1.16 10.17 -3.49
C GLY A 67 -0.33 10.29 -4.75
N SER A 68 0.93 10.69 -4.62
CA SER A 68 1.82 10.73 -5.79
C SER A 68 2.13 9.32 -6.27
N ARG A 69 2.07 9.06 -7.57
CA ARG A 69 2.48 7.76 -8.13
C ARG A 69 3.92 7.41 -7.80
N THR A 70 4.78 8.42 -7.64
CA THR A 70 6.20 8.29 -7.27
C THR A 70 6.44 8.23 -5.77
N CYS A 71 5.47 8.70 -4.96
CA CYS A 71 5.54 8.73 -3.51
C CYS A 71 4.16 8.31 -2.96
N PRO A 72 3.77 7.03 -3.14
CA PRO A 72 2.50 6.55 -2.65
C PRO A 72 2.50 6.57 -1.12
N PHE A 73 1.33 6.71 -0.52
CA PHE A 73 1.17 6.45 0.89
C PHE A 73 1.45 4.98 1.17
N GLN A 74 2.23 4.72 2.21
CA GLN A 74 2.53 3.41 2.74
C GLN A 74 1.92 3.29 4.12
N ALA A 75 1.30 2.16 4.41
CA ALA A 75 0.95 1.84 5.78
C ALA A 75 2.24 1.55 6.56
N VAL A 76 2.41 2.22 7.69
CA VAL A 76 3.59 2.04 8.56
C VAL A 76 3.22 1.39 9.89
N GLU A 77 1.97 1.56 10.33
CA GLU A 77 1.43 0.93 11.53
C GLU A 77 -0.03 0.50 11.34
N LEU A 78 -0.39 -0.62 11.96
CA LEU A 78 -1.75 -1.13 12.03
C LEU A 78 -2.05 -1.57 13.46
N THR A 79 -3.18 -1.12 13.98
CA THR A 79 -3.73 -1.59 15.26
C THR A 79 -5.15 -2.13 15.00
N ASP A 80 -5.36 -3.42 15.20
CA ASP A 80 -6.66 -4.10 15.08
C ASP A 80 -7.23 -4.38 16.48
N GLN A 81 -8.43 -3.85 16.76
CA GLN A 81 -9.15 -4.04 18.01
C GLN A 81 -10.63 -4.27 17.71
N ASP A 82 -11.20 -5.41 18.11
CA ASP A 82 -12.64 -5.73 18.06
C ASP A 82 -13.40 -5.18 16.82
N ASP A 83 -13.95 -3.96 16.91
CA ASP A 83 -14.76 -3.25 15.91
C ASP A 83 -14.07 -2.05 15.24
N GLN A 84 -12.78 -1.82 15.51
CA GLN A 84 -11.99 -0.74 14.94
C GLN A 84 -10.58 -1.19 14.51
N VAL A 85 -10.19 -0.83 13.29
CA VAL A 85 -8.81 -0.89 12.82
C VAL A 85 -8.28 0.52 12.60
N THR A 86 -7.14 0.86 13.20
CA THR A 86 -6.41 2.10 12.92
C THR A 86 -5.21 1.81 12.03
N ILE A 87 -5.06 2.57 10.95
CA ILE A 87 -3.92 2.49 10.02
C ILE A 87 -3.23 3.84 9.95
N GLU A 88 -1.94 3.85 10.26
CA GLU A 88 -1.08 5.01 10.06
C GLU A 88 -0.44 4.96 8.67
N LEU A 89 -0.62 6.04 7.93
CA LEU A 89 -0.13 6.20 6.56
C LEU A 89 0.94 7.29 6.52
N GLU A 90 2.06 6.97 5.86
CA GLU A 90 3.11 7.94 5.57
C GLU A 90 3.37 8.00 4.07
N ALA A 91 3.66 9.19 3.55
CA ALA A 91 4.17 9.37 2.20
C ALA A 91 5.50 10.09 2.26
N GLU A 92 6.43 9.68 1.39
CA GLU A 92 7.65 10.43 1.14
C GLU A 92 7.32 11.85 0.68
N THR A 93 8.17 12.81 1.07
CA THR A 93 8.00 14.22 0.71
C THR A 93 9.13 14.69 -0.20
N GLY A 94 8.80 15.58 -1.15
CA GLY A 94 9.78 16.13 -2.07
C GLY A 94 9.15 16.61 -3.37
N GLU A 95 9.92 17.33 -4.19
CA GLU A 95 9.45 17.88 -5.47
C GLU A 95 8.95 16.78 -6.43
N ALA A 96 9.55 15.59 -6.37
CA ALA A 96 9.13 14.43 -7.14
C ALA A 96 7.72 13.92 -6.76
N CYS A 97 7.22 14.24 -5.56
CA CYS A 97 5.95 13.78 -5.01
C CYS A 97 4.75 14.67 -5.39
N LEU A 98 4.93 15.67 -6.25
CA LEU A 98 3.86 16.62 -6.62
C LEU A 98 3.24 16.36 -7.99
N ALA A 99 3.84 15.46 -8.79
CA ALA A 99 3.62 15.46 -10.23
C ALA A 99 2.40 14.66 -10.70
N ASP A 100 1.99 13.59 -10.00
CA ASP A 100 0.96 12.67 -10.51
C ASP A 100 0.10 12.07 -9.39
N LEU A 101 -1.14 12.53 -9.24
CA LEU A 101 -2.09 11.90 -8.31
C LEU A 101 -2.57 10.56 -8.87
N ALA A 102 -2.31 9.47 -8.16
CA ALA A 102 -2.73 8.12 -8.52
C ALA A 102 -3.18 7.34 -7.27
N PRO A 103 -4.09 6.36 -7.43
CA PRO A 103 -4.48 5.49 -6.34
C PRO A 103 -3.37 4.48 -6.01
N SER A 104 -3.20 4.21 -4.72
CA SER A 104 -2.42 3.09 -4.19
C SER A 104 -3.27 2.33 -3.18
N THR A 105 -3.24 1.00 -3.28
CA THR A 105 -4.00 0.11 -2.41
C THR A 105 -3.07 -0.67 -1.49
N SER A 106 -3.47 -0.82 -0.23
CA SER A 106 -2.91 -1.78 0.72
C SER A 106 -3.98 -2.76 1.18
N GLU A 107 -3.67 -4.04 1.19
CA GLU A 107 -4.54 -5.13 1.68
C GLU A 107 -4.09 -5.58 3.07
N PHE A 108 -5.06 -5.88 3.93
CA PHE A 108 -4.83 -6.30 5.30
C PHE A 108 -5.71 -7.51 5.66
N THR A 109 -5.17 -8.36 6.52
CA THR A 109 -5.87 -9.47 7.16
C THR A 109 -6.06 -9.13 8.62
N ARG A 110 -7.26 -9.37 9.13
CA ARG A 110 -7.60 -9.16 10.53
C ARG A 110 -7.28 -10.40 11.36
N ASP A 111 -6.77 -10.17 12.57
CA ASP A 111 -6.56 -11.23 13.54
C ASP A 111 -7.88 -11.59 14.26
N ASP A 112 -8.76 -10.60 14.41
CA ASP A 112 -10.11 -10.78 14.97
C ASP A 112 -11.18 -10.62 13.89
N SER A 113 -12.00 -11.66 13.74
CA SER A 113 -13.15 -11.65 12.83
C SER A 113 -14.43 -11.52 13.65
N SER A 114 -14.62 -10.36 14.27
CA SER A 114 -15.88 -10.00 14.89
C SER A 114 -16.95 -9.82 13.79
N SER A 115 -18.13 -10.41 13.98
CA SER A 115 -19.24 -10.20 13.06
C SER A 115 -19.92 -8.87 13.41
N GLY A 116 -19.66 -7.82 12.65
CA GLY A 116 -20.20 -6.49 12.92
C GLY A 116 -19.75 -5.45 11.90
N PRO A 117 -20.24 -4.20 12.03
CA PRO A 117 -19.63 -3.08 11.34
C PRO A 117 -18.18 -2.92 11.82
N LEU A 118 -17.26 -2.68 10.89
CA LEU A 118 -15.87 -2.37 11.20
C LEU A 118 -15.61 -0.90 10.91
N THR A 119 -15.08 -0.17 11.88
CA THR A 119 -14.56 1.19 11.65
C THR A 119 -13.09 1.11 11.25
N VAL A 120 -12.75 1.61 10.06
CA VAL A 120 -11.36 1.78 9.63
C VAL A 120 -10.98 3.25 9.77
N LYS A 121 -10.12 3.52 10.76
CA LYS A 121 -9.56 4.85 11.03
C LYS A 121 -8.24 5.01 10.28
N LEU A 122 -8.16 5.99 9.40
CA LEU A 122 -6.95 6.37 8.68
C LEU A 122 -6.33 7.62 9.31
N VAL A 123 -5.06 7.55 9.67
CA VAL A 123 -4.28 8.68 10.19
C VAL A 123 -3.06 8.96 9.31
N GLY A 124 -2.52 10.18 9.37
CA GLY A 124 -1.36 10.58 8.56
C GLY A 124 -1.69 11.11 7.16
N LEU A 125 -2.98 11.19 6.80
CA LEU A 125 -3.41 11.83 5.55
C LEU A 125 -3.37 13.37 5.65
N PRO A 126 -3.11 14.11 4.54
CA PRO A 126 -3.13 15.57 4.51
C PRO A 126 -4.50 16.18 4.89
N THR A 127 -5.57 15.41 4.71
CA THR A 127 -6.95 15.75 5.07
C THR A 127 -7.24 15.61 6.56
N GLY A 128 -6.30 15.09 7.35
CA GLY A 128 -6.49 14.72 8.75
C GLY A 128 -6.94 13.28 8.92
N GLU A 129 -7.44 12.96 10.12
CA GLU A 129 -7.97 11.64 10.44
C GLU A 129 -9.32 11.42 9.73
N ILE A 130 -9.54 10.21 9.21
CA ILE A 130 -10.77 9.82 8.52
C ILE A 130 -11.23 8.47 9.05
N ASP A 131 -12.49 8.40 9.46
CA ASP A 131 -13.15 7.15 9.85
C ASP A 131 -14.06 6.67 8.72
N LEU A 132 -13.92 5.40 8.32
CA LEU A 132 -14.71 4.76 7.27
C LEU A 132 -15.36 3.50 7.82
N GLU A 133 -16.67 3.40 7.71
CA GLU A 133 -17.41 2.21 8.15
C GLU A 133 -17.49 1.17 7.03
N LEU A 134 -17.25 -0.08 7.40
CA LEU A 134 -17.39 -1.26 6.57
C LEU A 134 -18.60 -2.08 7.03
N GLU A 135 -19.61 -2.18 6.18
CA GLU A 135 -20.84 -2.97 6.41
C GLU A 135 -20.75 -4.41 5.89
#